data_AF-A0A069PDQ6-F1
#
_entry.id   AF-A0A069PDQ6-F1
#
_cell.length_a   1.000
_cell.length_b   1.000
_cell.length_c   1.000
_cell.angle_alpha   90.00
_cell.angle_beta   90.00
_cell.angle_gamma   90.00
#
_symmetry.space_group_name_H-M   'P 1'
#
loop_
_entity.id
_entity.type
_entity.pdbx_description
1 polymer ?
#
loop_
_entity_poly.entity_id
_entity_poly.type
_entity_poly.pdbx_seq_one_letter_code
_entity_poly.pdbx_strand_id
1 'polypeptide(L)' 'MSQGEDARGPWNTGDDWVFVEDPRPAFDGGDGLATVGVTSADVEVLKAMAARTPSDASSDPKTGVELGTGQGG' A
#
# COMPACT_ATOMS: atom_id res chain seq x y z
N MET A 1 6.39 8.02 -7.43
CA MET A 1 6.28 7.53 -6.05
C MET A 1 5.18 8.35 -5.42
N SER A 2 4.21 7.71 -4.77
CA SER A 2 3.04 8.41 -4.23
C SER A 2 3.49 9.33 -3.08
N GLN A 3 3.10 10.61 -3.10
CA GLN A 3 3.27 11.50 -1.95
C GLN A 3 1.97 11.45 -1.13
N GLY A 4 1.96 10.70 -0.02
CA GLY A 4 0.75 10.53 0.79
C GLY A 4 0.98 9.86 2.15
N GLU A 5 -0.05 9.88 3.00
CA GLU A 5 -0.07 9.19 4.30
C GLU A 5 -0.26 7.67 4.09
N ASP A 6 0.78 7.01 3.58
CA ASP A 6 0.74 5.58 3.29
C ASP A 6 0.69 4.74 4.58
N ALA A 7 -0.29 3.84 4.66
CA ALA A 7 -0.40 2.90 5.77
C ALA A 7 0.85 2.00 5.83
N ARG A 8 1.38 1.81 7.05
CA ARG A 8 2.54 0.96 7.32
C ARG A 8 2.11 -0.36 7.95
N GLY A 9 2.72 -1.45 7.50
CA GLY A 9 2.48 -2.80 8.00
C GLY A 9 3.51 -3.80 7.48
N PRO A 10 3.46 -5.06 7.90
CA PRO A 10 4.47 -6.09 7.60
C PRO A 10 4.72 -6.29 6.10
N TRP A 11 3.75 -5.98 5.23
CA TRP A 11 3.86 -6.09 3.78
C TRP A 11 4.63 -4.94 3.09
N ASN A 12 4.97 -3.85 3.80
CA ASN A 12 5.73 -2.72 3.25
C ASN A 12 6.81 -2.17 4.23
N THR A 13 7.16 -2.94 5.25
CA THR A 13 8.21 -2.62 6.23
C THR A 13 9.06 -3.86 6.49
N GLY A 14 10.36 -3.69 6.67
CA GLY A 14 11.26 -4.78 7.07
C GLY A 14 12.71 -4.34 7.06
N ASP A 15 13.59 -5.15 7.65
CA ASP A 15 15.02 -4.82 7.78
C ASP A 15 15.73 -4.63 6.43
N ASP A 16 15.24 -5.31 5.39
CA ASP A 16 15.76 -5.21 4.03
C ASP A 16 15.18 -4.02 3.23
N TRP A 17 14.29 -3.21 3.82
CA TRP A 17 13.55 -2.16 3.13
C TRP A 17 13.88 -0.77 3.66
N VAL A 18 14.17 0.16 2.74
CA VAL A 18 14.30 1.58 3.04
C VAL A 18 13.05 2.32 2.56
N PHE A 19 12.31 2.87 3.50
CA PHE A 19 11.20 3.76 3.17
C PHE A 19 11.72 5.15 2.83
N VAL A 20 11.19 5.74 1.76
CA VAL A 20 11.49 7.10 1.33
C VAL A 20 10.29 7.97 1.66
N GLU A 21 10.42 8.80 2.71
CA GLU A 21 9.34 9.64 3.21
C GLU A 21 9.06 10.87 2.34
N ASP A 22 10.10 11.38 1.65
CA ASP A 22 9.96 12.45 0.65
C ASP A 22 10.41 11.95 -0.73
N PRO A 23 9.54 11.20 -1.43
CA PRO A 23 9.84 10.75 -2.77
C PRO A 23 9.98 11.89 -3.76
N ARG A 24 10.74 11.63 -4.83
CA ARG A 24 10.79 12.54 -5.98
C ARG A 24 9.38 12.82 -6.51
N PRO A 25 9.09 14.06 -6.93
CA PRO A 25 7.79 14.46 -7.47
C PRO A 25 7.31 13.53 -8.58
N ALA A 26 5.99 13.49 -8.79
CA ALA A 26 5.43 12.75 -9.91
C ALA A 26 6.01 13.27 -11.24
N PHE A 27 6.25 12.35 -12.17
CA PHE A 27 6.92 12.67 -13.44
C PHE A 27 6.11 13.66 -14.30
N ASP A 28 4.79 13.65 -14.13
CA ASP A 28 3.85 14.57 -14.78
C ASP A 28 3.71 15.93 -14.05
N GLY A 29 4.47 16.15 -12.97
CA GLY A 29 4.39 17.35 -12.15
C GLY A 29 3.16 17.43 -11.24
N GLY A 30 2.38 16.36 -11.14
CA GLY A 30 1.28 16.23 -10.19
C GLY A 30 1.73 15.92 -8.76
N ASP A 31 0.77 15.81 -7.85
CA ASP A 31 0.99 15.36 -6.47
C ASP A 31 1.38 13.86 -6.39
N GLY A 32 1.16 13.11 -7.48
CA GLY A 32 1.42 11.67 -7.51
C GLY A 32 0.34 10.84 -6.82
N LEU A 33 -0.80 11.44 -6.47
CA LEU A 33 -1.96 10.74 -5.92
C LEU A 33 -2.80 10.14 -7.05
N ALA A 34 -3.17 8.87 -6.87
CA ALA A 34 -4.14 8.23 -7.76
C ALA A 34 -5.56 8.71 -7.42
N THR A 35 -6.29 9.22 -8.42
CA THR A 35 -7.71 9.57 -8.27
C THR A 35 -8.56 8.84 -9.31
N VAL A 36 -9.77 8.45 -8.91
CA VAL A 36 -10.75 7.77 -9.78
C VAL A 36 -12.14 8.34 -9.53
N GLY A 37 -12.95 8.46 -10.59
CA GLY A 37 -14.34 8.88 -10.47
C GLY A 37 -15.21 7.71 -10.00
N VAL A 38 -15.85 7.86 -8.83
CA VAL A 38 -16.77 6.87 -8.25
C VAL A 38 -18.10 7.52 -7.92
N THR A 39 -19.19 6.77 -8.04
CA THR A 39 -20.52 7.27 -7.66
C THR A 39 -20.67 7.27 -6.14
N SER A 40 -21.60 8.08 -5.60
CA SER A 40 -21.88 8.07 -4.15
C SER A 40 -22.34 6.71 -3.64
N ALA A 41 -23.05 5.93 -4.46
CA ALA A 41 -23.46 4.57 -4.10
C ALA A 41 -22.26 3.63 -3.98
N ASP A 42 -21.31 3.70 -4.93
CA ASP A 42 -20.10 2.88 -4.90
C ASP A 42 -19.18 3.22 -3.73
N VAL A 43 -19.15 4.49 -3.30
CA VAL A 43 -18.40 4.91 -2.11
C VAL A 43 -18.88 4.19 -0.86
N GLU A 44 -20.19 4.02 -0.68
CA GLU A 44 -20.74 3.30 0.48
C GLU A 44 -20.41 1.80 0.44
N VAL A 45 -20.47 1.19 -0.76
CA VAL A 45 -20.05 -0.20 -0.97
C VAL A 45 -18.55 -0.36 -0.68
N LEU A 46 -17.71 0.58 -1.14
CA LEU A 46 -16.27 0.56 -0.91
C LEU A 46 -15.93 0.67 0.56
N LYS A 47 -16.59 1.56 1.31
CA LYS A 47 -16.42 1.68 2.78
C LYS A 47 -16.78 0.37 3.49
N ALA A 48 -17.90 -0.25 3.12
CA ALA A 48 -18.31 -1.53 3.69
C ALA A 48 -17.31 -2.66 3.38
N MET A 49 -16.78 -2.70 2.15
CA MET A 49 -15.74 -3.66 1.78
C MET A 49 -14.46 -3.42 2.59
N ALA A 50 -13.99 -2.17 2.68
CA ALA A 50 -12.80 -1.80 3.44
C ALA A 50 -12.92 -2.21 4.92
N ALA A 51 -14.08 -1.98 5.54
CA ALA A 51 -14.34 -2.39 6.92
C ALA A 51 -14.35 -3.92 7.11
N ARG A 52 -14.69 -4.69 6.07
CA ARG A 52 -14.69 -6.16 6.10
C ARG A 52 -13.29 -6.76 5.85
N THR A 53 -12.43 -6.07 5.10
CA THR A 53 -11.10 -6.56 4.71
C THR A 53 -9.94 -5.69 5.21
N PRO A 54 -9.97 -5.16 6.44
CA PRO A 54 -8.85 -4.39 6.95
C PRO A 54 -7.65 -5.31 7.15
N SER A 55 -6.46 -4.82 6.78
CA SER A 55 -5.22 -5.51 7.08
C SER A 55 -4.90 -5.42 8.57
N ASP A 56 -4.34 -6.49 9.14
CA ASP A 56 -3.73 -6.46 10.47
C ASP A 56 -2.28 -5.95 10.34
N ALA A 57 -2.08 -4.68 10.67
CA ALA A 57 -0.77 -4.03 10.59
C ALA A 57 0.22 -4.51 11.68
N SER A 58 -0.24 -5.24 12.69
CA SER A 58 0.58 -5.74 13.81
C SER A 58 1.04 -7.18 13.64
N SER A 59 0.49 -7.88 12.64
CA SER A 59 0.86 -9.25 12.33
C SER A 59 2.24 -9.31 11.68
N ASP A 60 2.92 -10.45 11.77
CA ASP A 60 4.16 -10.75 11.03
C ASP A 60 3.96 -12.00 10.14
N PRO A 61 3.07 -11.92 9.13
CA PRO A 61 2.88 -13.02 8.20
C PRO A 61 4.02 -13.04 7.20
N LYS A 62 4.42 -14.24 6.74
CA LYS A 62 5.22 -14.34 5.51
C LYS A 62 4.49 -13.61 4.38
N THR A 63 5.15 -12.62 3.79
CA THR A 63 4.60 -11.81 2.71
C THR A 63 4.92 -12.45 1.36
N GLY A 64 4.33 -11.90 0.29
CA GLY A 64 4.60 -12.37 -1.07
C GLY A 64 6.05 -12.18 -1.52
N VAL A 65 6.78 -11.25 -0.89
CA VAL A 65 8.21 -11.02 -1.15
C VAL A 65 9.02 -12.24 -0.75
N GLU A 66 8.80 -12.79 0.44
CA GLU A 66 9.53 -13.97 0.93
C GLU A 66 9.17 -15.25 0.15
N LEU A 67 8.02 -15.27 -0.55
CA LEU A 67 7.66 -16.36 -1.46
C LEU A 67 8.37 -16.24 -2.82
N GLY A 68 8.64 -15.01 -3.26
CA GLY A 68 9.33 -14.72 -4.52
C GLY A 68 10.85 -14.81 -4.45
N THR A 69 11.45 -14.75 -3.26
CA THR A 69 12.92 -14.86 -3.11
C THR A 69 13.45 -16.25 -3.41
N GLY A 70 12.59 -17.27 -3.53
CA GLY A 70 12.99 -18.62 -3.88
C GLY A 70 13.94 -19.20 -2.84
N GLN A 71 13.55 -20.29 -2.20
CA GLN A 71 14.56 -21.26 -1.82
C GLN A 71 15.10 -21.85 -3.14
N GLY A 72 16.02 -21.12 -3.79
CA GLY A 72 17.00 -21.73 -4.66
C GLY A 72 17.79 -22.68 -3.79
N GLY A 73 17.58 -23.98 -4.02
CA GLY A 73 18.44 -25.02 -3.45
C GLY A 73 19.89 -24.89 -3.92
#